data_AF-A0A1H9ES18-F1
#
_entry.id   AF-A0A1H9ES18-F1
#
_cell.length_a   1.000
_cell.length_b   1.000
_cell.length_c   1.000
_cell.angle_alpha   90.00
_cell.angle_beta   90.00
_cell.angle_gamma   90.00
#
_symmetry.space_group_name_H-M   'P 1'
#
loop_
_entity.id
_entity.type
_entity.pdbx_description
1 polymer ?
#
loop_
_entity_poly.entity_id
_entity_poly.type
_entity_poly.pdbx_seq_one_letter_code
_entity_poly.pdbx_strand_id
1 'polypeptide(L)'
;MFGYARSELQNQVFAILYPTQEEFVNIRNRGVKELRETNSYWDERVMMRKDASLFWCRVRGHSFTQDDPLARAVWSFADLSGTRPYQPLTRREREVFSLLGEGKTSKEIALNLGMSYRTVEVHRARLLRKFGASNTAGLFQSLGGISGAHVVSAPG
;
A
#
# COMPACT_ATOMS: atom_id res chain seq x y z
N MET A 1 -17.83 5.22 -0.25
CA MET A 1 -16.36 5.00 -0.07
C MET A 1 -15.71 4.58 -1.38
N PHE A 2 -15.79 3.33 -1.83
CA PHE A 2 -15.04 2.91 -3.03
C PHE A 2 -15.57 3.44 -4.38
N GLY A 3 -16.79 3.98 -4.44
CA GLY A 3 -17.37 4.55 -5.66
C GLY A 3 -18.02 3.53 -6.61
N TYR A 4 -18.00 2.24 -6.26
CA TYR A 4 -18.75 1.20 -6.98
C TYR A 4 -20.18 1.07 -6.48
N ALA A 5 -21.12 0.81 -7.39
CA ALA A 5 -22.45 0.34 -7.04
C ALA A 5 -22.41 -1.13 -6.58
N ARG A 6 -23.41 -1.56 -5.81
CA ARG A 6 -23.47 -2.94 -5.29
C ARG A 6 -23.43 -3.98 -6.41
N SER A 7 -24.15 -3.76 -7.51
CA SER A 7 -24.17 -4.66 -8.67
C SER A 7 -22.81 -4.80 -9.34
N GLU A 8 -21.96 -3.78 -9.26
CA GLU A 8 -20.60 -3.79 -9.82
C GLU A 8 -19.63 -4.58 -8.93
N LEU A 9 -19.98 -4.83 -7.67
CA LEU A 9 -19.15 -5.61 -6.73
C LEU A 9 -19.58 -7.08 -6.65
N GLN A 10 -20.80 -7.40 -7.04
CA GLN A 10 -21.30 -8.76 -7.03
C GLN A 10 -20.52 -9.63 -8.03
N ASN A 11 -20.15 -10.84 -7.59
CA ASN A 11 -19.38 -11.81 -8.38
C ASN A 11 -18.03 -11.30 -8.90
N GLN A 12 -17.50 -10.21 -8.33
CA GLN A 12 -16.17 -9.70 -8.62
C GLN A 12 -15.16 -10.19 -7.60
N VAL A 13 -13.91 -10.29 -8.05
CA VAL A 13 -12.78 -10.50 -7.15
C VAL A 13 -12.45 -9.21 -6.41
N PHE A 14 -12.04 -9.32 -5.15
CA PHE A 14 -11.61 -8.18 -4.33
C PHE A 14 -10.45 -7.37 -4.96
N ALA A 15 -9.70 -7.96 -5.89
CA ALA A 15 -8.57 -7.31 -6.57
C ALA A 15 -8.90 -5.94 -7.18
N ILE A 16 -10.17 -5.70 -7.58
CA ILE A 16 -10.61 -4.40 -8.13
C ILE A 16 -10.51 -3.23 -7.13
N LEU A 17 -10.37 -3.53 -5.84
CA LEU A 17 -10.23 -2.53 -4.77
C LEU A 17 -8.75 -2.23 -4.44
N TYR A 18 -7.81 -2.89 -5.12
CA TYR A 18 -6.38 -2.77 -4.87
C TYR A 18 -5.70 -1.98 -5.99
N PRO A 19 -4.67 -1.18 -5.68
CA PRO A 19 -3.91 -0.47 -6.70
C PRO A 19 -3.19 -1.42 -7.67
N THR A 20 -2.71 -2.57 -7.16
CA THR A 20 -2.03 -3.59 -7.96
C THR A 20 -2.45 -5.01 -7.59
N GLN A 21 -2.30 -5.94 -8.55
CA GLN A 21 -2.57 -7.36 -8.33
C GLN A 21 -1.61 -7.98 -7.29
N GLU A 22 -0.39 -7.49 -7.23
CA GLU A 22 0.63 -8.00 -6.30
C GLU A 22 0.29 -7.64 -4.85
N GLU A 23 -0.14 -6.40 -4.59
CA GLU A 23 -0.62 -6.00 -3.26
C GLU A 23 -1.79 -6.88 -2.82
N PHE A 24 -2.74 -7.16 -3.72
CA PHE A 24 -3.85 -8.07 -3.44
C PHE A 24 -3.35 -9.47 -3.04
N VAL A 25 -2.39 -10.04 -3.76
CA VAL A 25 -1.84 -11.37 -3.47
C VAL A 25 -1.11 -11.39 -2.13
N ASN A 26 -0.23 -10.42 -1.89
CA ASN A 26 0.57 -10.33 -0.66
C ASN A 26 -0.32 -10.24 0.58
N ILE A 27 -1.31 -9.37 0.51
CA ILE A 27 -2.28 -9.16 1.59
C ILE A 27 -3.16 -10.39 1.80
N ARG A 28 -3.68 -10.99 0.71
CA ARG A 28 -4.51 -12.18 0.79
C ARG A 28 -3.78 -13.32 1.50
N ASN A 29 -2.51 -13.56 1.15
CA ASN A 29 -1.71 -14.63 1.74
C ASN A 29 -1.51 -14.42 3.24
N ARG A 30 -1.25 -13.17 3.66
CA ARG A 30 -1.14 -12.82 5.09
C ARG A 30 -2.46 -13.00 5.83
N GLY A 31 -3.55 -12.49 5.28
CA GLY A 31 -4.86 -12.53 5.92
C GLY A 31 -5.41 -13.95 6.10
N VAL A 32 -5.17 -14.85 5.14
CA VAL A 32 -5.58 -16.26 5.24
C VAL A 32 -4.95 -16.93 6.46
N LYS A 33 -3.65 -16.69 6.72
CA LYS A 33 -2.96 -17.28 7.87
C LYS A 33 -3.57 -16.82 9.20
N GLU A 34 -3.73 -15.51 9.37
CA GLU A 34 -4.30 -14.93 10.60
C GLU A 34 -5.76 -15.39 10.83
N LEU A 35 -6.57 -15.47 9.77
CA LEU A 35 -7.94 -15.97 9.85
C LEU A 35 -8.01 -17.46 10.22
N ARG A 36 -7.08 -18.31 9.75
CA ARG A 36 -7.02 -19.73 10.14
C ARG A 36 -6.68 -19.89 11.62
N GLU A 37 -5.70 -19.12 12.10
CA GLU A 37 -5.15 -19.26 13.45
C GLU A 37 -6.07 -18.65 14.52
N THR A 38 -6.67 -17.48 14.24
CA THR A 38 -7.33 -16.67 15.28
C THR A 38 -8.74 -16.22 14.92
N ASN A 39 -9.15 -16.40 13.66
CA ASN A 39 -10.41 -15.89 13.10
C ASN A 39 -10.65 -14.37 13.31
N SER A 40 -9.57 -13.63 13.52
CA SER A 40 -9.58 -12.18 13.69
C SER A 40 -8.51 -11.59 12.79
N TYR A 41 -8.93 -10.79 11.82
CA TYR A 41 -8.02 -10.10 10.93
C TYR A 41 -8.30 -8.61 10.94
N TRP A 42 -7.26 -7.79 11.10
CA TRP A 42 -7.35 -6.36 10.86
C TRP A 42 -6.02 -5.75 10.42
N ASP A 43 -6.08 -4.77 9.54
CA ASP A 43 -4.95 -3.91 9.21
C ASP A 43 -5.38 -2.53 8.71
N GLU A 44 -4.39 -1.70 8.37
CA GLU A 44 -4.58 -0.46 7.62
C GLU A 44 -3.70 -0.49 6.38
N ARG A 45 -4.29 -0.15 5.24
CA ARG A 45 -3.61 -0.23 3.93
C ARG A 45 -4.11 0.85 2.98
N VAL A 46 -3.37 1.07 1.91
CA VAL A 46 -3.84 1.89 0.79
C VAL A 46 -4.73 1.03 -0.12
N MET A 47 -5.90 1.56 -0.45
CA MET A 47 -6.85 0.94 -1.38
C MET A 47 -7.19 1.91 -2.51
N MET A 48 -7.78 1.40 -3.58
CA MET A 48 -8.13 2.18 -4.78
C MET A 48 -9.66 2.31 -4.92
N ARG A 49 -10.13 3.53 -5.21
CA ARG A 49 -11.52 3.80 -5.59
C ARG A 49 -11.73 3.57 -7.08
N LYS A 50 -12.99 3.55 -7.52
CA LYS A 50 -13.37 3.39 -8.93
C LYS A 50 -12.77 4.46 -9.86
N ASP A 51 -12.55 5.67 -9.36
CA ASP A 51 -11.92 6.78 -10.09
C ASP A 51 -10.38 6.74 -10.07
N ALA A 52 -9.80 5.60 -9.67
CA ALA A 52 -8.38 5.37 -9.46
C ALA A 52 -7.73 6.21 -8.34
N SER A 53 -8.50 6.98 -7.58
CA SER A 53 -7.96 7.68 -6.41
C SER A 53 -7.61 6.69 -5.29
N LEU A 54 -6.48 6.95 -4.64
CA LEU A 54 -5.94 6.12 -3.58
C LEU A 54 -6.28 6.69 -2.21
N PHE A 55 -6.58 5.81 -1.26
CA PHE A 55 -6.92 6.24 0.09
C PHE A 55 -6.53 5.21 1.16
N TRP A 56 -6.26 5.70 2.37
CA TRP A 56 -6.05 4.83 3.51
C TRP A 56 -7.39 4.23 3.95
N CYS A 57 -7.40 2.91 4.09
CA CYS A 57 -8.54 2.13 4.52
C CYS A 57 -8.13 1.22 5.66
N ARG A 58 -8.91 1.20 6.74
CA ARG A 58 -8.84 0.12 7.72
C ARG A 58 -9.68 -1.04 7.20
N VAL A 59 -9.12 -2.24 7.22
CA VAL A 59 -9.80 -3.46 6.79
C VAL A 59 -9.92 -4.38 7.99
N ARG A 60 -11.09 -4.98 8.16
CA ARG A 60 -11.32 -6.04 9.14
C ARG A 60 -11.97 -7.23 8.45
N GLY A 61 -11.53 -8.43 8.81
CA GLY A 61 -12.03 -9.68 8.26
C GLY A 61 -12.43 -10.64 9.38
N HIS A 62 -13.53 -11.35 9.15
CA HIS A 62 -13.96 -12.48 9.97
C HIS A 62 -14.41 -13.62 9.06
N SER A 63 -13.96 -14.83 9.33
CA SER A 63 -14.33 -16.03 8.58
C SER A 63 -15.36 -16.86 9.35
N PHE A 64 -16.27 -17.49 8.60
CA PHE A 64 -17.18 -18.51 9.10
C PHE A 64 -16.71 -19.94 8.77
N THR A 65 -15.59 -20.08 8.06
CA THR A 65 -15.04 -21.34 7.56
C THR A 65 -13.55 -21.38 7.89
N GLN A 66 -13.14 -22.07 8.95
CA GLN A 66 -11.75 -22.04 9.42
C GLN A 66 -10.78 -22.77 8.47
N ASP A 67 -11.22 -23.90 7.90
CA ASP A 67 -10.40 -24.71 6.97
C ASP A 67 -10.28 -24.10 5.57
N ASP A 68 -11.18 -23.18 5.21
CA ASP A 68 -11.07 -22.35 4.01
C ASP A 68 -11.60 -20.94 4.32
N PRO A 69 -10.75 -20.05 4.86
CA PRO A 69 -11.20 -18.75 5.36
C PRO A 69 -11.87 -17.85 4.33
N LEU A 70 -11.54 -18.01 3.05
CA LEU A 70 -12.05 -17.12 2.01
C LEU A 70 -13.35 -17.64 1.39
N ALA A 71 -13.73 -18.91 1.63
CA ALA A 71 -15.00 -19.46 1.15
C ALA A 71 -16.20 -18.69 1.70
N ARG A 72 -16.15 -18.29 2.99
CA ARG A 72 -17.19 -17.48 3.61
C ARG A 72 -16.60 -16.53 4.65
N ALA A 73 -16.20 -15.34 4.18
CA ALA A 73 -15.74 -14.26 5.04
C ALA A 73 -16.59 -12.99 4.89
N VAL A 74 -16.70 -12.25 5.99
CA VAL A 74 -17.23 -10.88 6.01
C VAL A 74 -16.07 -9.92 6.18
N TRP A 75 -16.06 -8.91 5.32
CA TRP A 75 -15.06 -7.85 5.30
C TRP A 75 -15.71 -6.50 5.60
N SER A 76 -15.12 -5.75 6.53
CA SER A 76 -15.53 -4.38 6.85
C SER A 76 -14.42 -3.41 6.48
N PHE A 77 -14.80 -2.28 5.88
CA PHE A 77 -13.89 -1.26 5.37
C PHE A 77 -14.24 0.09 6.01
N ALA A 78 -13.24 0.78 6.55
CA ALA A 78 -13.40 2.13 7.09
C ALA A 78 -12.43 3.10 6.39
N ASP A 79 -12.98 4.19 5.85
CA ASP A 79 -12.22 5.24 5.19
C ASP A 79 -11.45 6.05 6.24
N LEU A 80 -10.14 6.13 6.10
CA LEU A 80 -9.28 6.88 7.00
C LEU A 80 -8.83 8.22 6.38
N SER A 81 -9.30 8.58 5.18
CA SER A 81 -8.83 9.78 4.47
C SER A 81 -8.98 11.07 5.28
N GLY A 82 -9.96 11.14 6.18
CA GLY A 82 -10.19 12.30 7.03
C GLY A 82 -9.11 12.52 8.11
N THR A 83 -8.43 11.47 8.56
CA THR A 83 -7.37 11.56 9.59
C THR A 83 -5.98 11.22 9.05
N ARG A 84 -5.92 10.46 7.96
CA ARG A 84 -4.69 10.02 7.31
C ARG A 84 -4.86 10.14 5.78
N PRO A 85 -4.74 11.36 5.22
CA PRO A 85 -4.85 11.55 3.78
C PRO A 85 -3.74 10.78 3.05
N TYR A 86 -4.09 10.17 1.93
CA TYR A 86 -3.08 9.58 1.05
C TYR A 86 -2.24 10.68 0.41
N GLN A 87 -0.91 10.53 0.46
CA GLN A 87 0.02 11.50 -0.10
C GLN A 87 0.82 10.85 -1.23
N PRO A 88 0.50 11.14 -2.51
CA PRO A 88 1.19 10.51 -3.64
C PRO A 88 2.66 10.92 -3.67
N LEU A 89 3.55 9.99 -4.00
CA LEU A 89 4.95 10.34 -4.27
C LEU A 89 5.05 11.13 -5.57
N THR A 90 5.86 12.20 -5.56
CA THR A 90 6.31 12.82 -6.80
C THR A 90 7.15 11.82 -7.60
N ARG A 91 7.34 12.07 -8.90
CA ARG A 91 8.18 11.21 -9.75
C ARG A 91 9.57 10.97 -9.15
N ARG A 92 10.25 12.03 -8.68
CA ARG A 92 11.60 11.90 -8.09
C ARG A 92 11.59 11.20 -6.74
N GLU A 93 10.59 11.46 -5.90
CA GLU A 93 10.41 10.72 -4.65
C GLU A 93 10.21 9.23 -4.90
N ARG A 94 9.47 8.87 -5.96
CA ARG A 94 9.27 7.49 -6.38
C ARG A 94 10.55 6.83 -6.86
N GLU A 95 11.28 7.47 -7.77
CA GLU A 95 12.54 6.92 -8.29
C GLU A 95 13.52 6.63 -7.14
N VAL A 96 13.64 7.56 -6.19
CA VAL A 96 14.47 7.37 -4.99
C VAL A 96 13.92 6.27 -4.09
N PHE A 97 12.61 6.23 -3.84
CA PHE A 97 11.98 5.18 -3.03
C PHE A 97 12.14 3.78 -3.64
N SER A 98 12.04 3.66 -4.97
CA SER A 98 12.22 2.39 -5.68
C SER A 98 13.59 1.79 -5.43
N LEU A 99 14.63 2.61 -5.66
CA LEU A 99 16.01 2.17 -5.50
C LEU A 99 16.38 1.94 -4.03
N LEU A 100 15.76 2.65 -3.08
CA LEU A 100 15.86 2.32 -1.66
C LEU A 100 15.27 0.93 -1.37
N GLY A 101 14.19 0.55 -2.05
CA GLY A 101 13.52 -0.74 -1.88
C GLY A 101 14.35 -1.89 -2.43
N GLU A 102 15.17 -1.61 -3.43
CA GLU A 102 16.21 -2.51 -3.94
C GLU A 102 17.45 -2.58 -3.02
N GLY A 103 17.47 -1.86 -1.90
CA GLY A 103 18.58 -1.85 -0.95
C GLY A 103 19.76 -0.95 -1.36
N LYS A 104 19.60 -0.10 -2.38
CA LYS A 104 20.69 0.78 -2.83
C LYS A 104 20.98 1.90 -1.84
N THR A 105 22.25 2.19 -1.67
CA THR A 105 22.74 3.35 -0.91
C THR A 105 22.51 4.65 -1.67
N SER A 106 22.50 5.78 -0.97
CA SER A 106 22.30 7.09 -1.61
C SER A 106 23.38 7.46 -2.62
N LYS A 107 24.59 6.91 -2.49
CA LYS A 107 25.65 7.06 -3.50
C LYS A 107 25.30 6.29 -4.78
N GLU A 108 24.82 5.06 -4.65
CA GLU A 108 24.39 4.27 -5.80
C GLU A 108 23.15 4.87 -6.46
N ILE A 109 22.19 5.35 -5.68
CA ILE A 109 20.99 6.05 -6.20
C ILE A 109 21.39 7.30 -6.98
N ALA A 110 22.33 8.08 -6.45
CA ALA A 110 22.85 9.28 -7.11
C ALA A 110 23.44 8.93 -8.48
N LEU A 111 24.24 7.86 -8.55
CA LEU A 111 24.80 7.35 -9.80
C LEU A 111 23.71 6.86 -10.77
N ASN A 112 22.73 6.08 -10.29
CA ASN A 112 21.65 5.52 -11.11
C ASN A 112 20.75 6.60 -11.71
N LEU A 113 20.51 7.70 -10.98
CA LEU A 113 19.61 8.76 -11.40
C LEU A 113 20.31 9.98 -12.00
N GLY A 114 21.64 9.95 -12.14
CA GLY A 114 22.43 11.09 -12.63
C GLY A 114 22.31 12.33 -11.75
N MET A 115 22.16 12.14 -10.43
CA MET A 115 21.98 13.21 -9.45
C MET A 115 23.19 13.33 -8.52
N SER A 116 23.33 14.46 -7.83
CA SER A 116 24.30 14.56 -6.74
C SER A 116 23.83 13.75 -5.53
N TYR A 117 24.78 13.20 -4.75
CA TYR A 117 24.50 12.56 -3.46
C TYR A 117 23.64 13.44 -2.55
N ARG A 118 23.95 14.75 -2.49
CA ARG A 118 23.21 15.73 -1.69
C ARG A 118 21.75 15.85 -2.14
N THR A 119 21.49 15.81 -3.44
CA THR A 119 20.13 15.85 -3.99
C THR A 119 19.33 14.62 -3.57
N VAL A 120 19.93 13.43 -3.62
CA VAL A 120 19.28 12.20 -3.15
C VAL A 120 18.95 12.27 -1.67
N GLU A 121 19.88 12.74 -0.83
CA GLU A 121 19.64 12.92 0.60
C GLU A 121 18.49 13.90 0.89
N VAL A 122 18.35 14.97 0.10
CA VAL A 122 17.21 15.88 0.19
C VAL A 122 15.89 15.16 -0.13
N HIS A 123 15.85 14.34 -1.18
CA HIS A 123 14.66 13.54 -1.50
C HIS A 123 14.34 12.52 -0.41
N ARG A 124 15.35 11.84 0.17
CA ARG A 124 15.17 10.93 1.30
C ARG A 124 14.62 11.63 2.53
N ALA A 125 15.17 12.78 2.90
CA ALA A 125 14.68 13.56 4.03
C ALA A 125 13.24 14.05 3.81
N ARG A 126 12.89 14.42 2.57
CA ARG A 126 11.50 14.78 2.20
C ARG A 126 10.55 13.59 2.33
N LEU A 127 10.94 12.42 1.81
CA LEU A 127 10.17 11.17 1.97
C LEU A 127 9.94 10.85 3.46
N LEU A 128 11.00 10.79 4.26
CA LEU A 128 10.91 10.50 5.69
C LEU A 128 9.96 11.46 6.41
N ARG A 129 10.11 12.77 6.18
CA ARG A 129 9.23 13.78 6.78
C ARG A 129 7.79 13.63 6.31
N LYS A 130 7.57 13.41 5.02
CA LYS A 130 6.24 13.27 4.40
C LYS A 130 5.42 12.14 5.01
N PHE A 131 6.09 11.04 5.37
CA PHE A 131 5.45 9.88 5.98
C PHE A 131 5.67 9.73 7.49
N GLY A 132 6.27 10.73 8.14
CA GLY A 132 6.57 10.68 9.58
C GLY A 132 7.50 9.54 9.99
N ALA A 133 8.35 9.06 9.06
CA ALA A 133 9.25 7.94 9.28
C ALA A 133 10.62 8.41 9.78
N SER A 134 11.17 7.73 10.78
CA SER A 134 12.50 8.05 11.31
C SER A 134 13.65 7.44 10.50
N ASN A 135 13.37 6.44 9.66
CA ASN A 135 14.35 5.75 8.83
C ASN A 135 13.68 5.08 7.61
N THR A 136 14.51 4.55 6.71
CA THR A 136 14.07 3.85 5.50
C THR A 136 13.10 2.69 5.80
N ALA A 137 13.33 1.92 6.87
CA ALA A 137 12.42 0.82 7.24
C ALA A 137 11.04 1.34 7.67
N GLY A 138 10.99 2.40 8.47
CA GLY A 138 9.75 3.10 8.83
C GLY A 138 9.03 3.68 7.62
N LEU A 139 9.77 4.13 6.60
CA LEU A 139 9.19 4.62 5.35
C LEU A 139 8.46 3.49 4.60
N PHE A 140 9.06 2.30 4.48
CA PHE A 140 8.41 1.13 3.87
C PHE A 140 7.17 0.66 4.65
N GLN A 141 7.23 0.68 5.99
CA GLN A 141 6.07 0.36 6.82
C GLN A 141 4.94 1.38 6.65
N SER A 142 5.27 2.67 6.61
CA SER A 142 4.30 3.76 6.49
C SER A 142 3.50 3.72 5.19
N LEU A 143 4.05 3.11 4.15
CA LEU A 143 3.43 2.92 2.84
C LEU A 143 2.74 1.55 2.69
N GLY A 144 2.68 0.73 3.75
CA GLY A 144 1.93 -0.53 3.74
C GLY A 144 2.64 -1.70 3.05
N GLY A 145 3.97 -1.72 3.02
CA GLY A 145 4.72 -2.83 2.41
C GLY A 145 4.77 -2.81 0.88
N ILE A 146 4.50 -1.64 0.27
CA ILE A 146 4.75 -1.37 -1.14
C ILE A 146 6.26 -1.45 -1.36
N SER A 147 6.75 -2.55 -1.96
CA SER A 147 8.13 -2.64 -2.41
C SER A 147 8.40 -1.63 -3.52
N GLY A 148 9.67 -1.28 -3.75
CA GLY A 148 10.09 -0.15 -4.57
C GLY A 148 9.45 -0.03 -5.96
N ALA A 149 9.08 -1.15 -6.58
CA ALA A 149 8.47 -1.24 -7.90
C ALA A 149 6.96 -0.86 -7.96
N HIS A 150 6.31 -0.61 -6.82
CA HIS A 150 4.82 -0.56 -6.73
C HIS A 150 4.23 0.79 -6.32
N VAL A 151 5.03 1.86 -6.33
CA VAL A 151 4.48 3.20 -6.09
C VAL A 151 3.61 3.60 -7.29
N VAL A 152 2.30 3.50 -7.13
CA VAL A 152 1.33 3.86 -8.17
C VAL A 152 1.39 5.36 -8.47
N SER A 153 1.36 5.70 -9.76
CA SER A 153 1.12 7.07 -10.26
C SER A 153 -0.32 7.47 -10.05
N ALA A 154 -0.56 8.70 -9.58
CA ALA A 154 -1.79 9.38 -9.96
C ALA A 154 -1.80 9.49 -11.50
N PRO A 155 -2.93 9.24 -12.19
CA PRO A 155 -3.04 9.59 -13.59
C PRO A 155 -2.87 11.11 -13.71
N GLY A 156 -2.00 11.53 -14.62
CA GLY A 156 -1.79 12.94 -14.95
C GLY A 156 -2.94 13.52 -15.75
#